data_AF-A0AA37TDG4-F1
#
_entry.id   AF-A0AA37TDG4-F1
#
_cell.length_a   1.000
_cell.length_b   1.000
_cell.length_c   1.000
_cell.angle_alpha   90.00
_cell.angle_beta   90.00
_cell.angle_gamma   90.00
#
_symmetry.space_group_name_H-M   'P 1'
#
loop_
_entity.id
_entity.type
_entity.pdbx_description
1 polymer ?
#
loop_
_entity_poly.entity_id
_entity_poly.type
_entity_poly.pdbx_seq_one_letter_code
_entity_poly.pdbx_strand_id
1 'polypeptide(L)' 'MLSDAQWAVLEPLVEACRPKAKTPPQDLRRTLSAILWRHQNGAKWRAIPRELGPWLRAAQIFIR' A
#
# COMPACT_ATOMS: atom_id res chain seq x y z
N MET A 1 10.42 -0.51 4.08
CA MET A 1 9.98 0.68 3.30
C MET A 1 10.38 0.45 1.85
N LEU A 2 9.50 0.73 0.88
CA LEU A 2 9.81 0.57 -0.56
C LEU A 2 10.88 1.59 -0.97
N SER A 3 11.99 1.14 -1.54
CA SER A 3 12.98 2.05 -2.14
C SER A 3 12.42 2.70 -3.41
N ASP A 4 13.02 3.80 -3.86
CA ASP A 4 12.60 4.47 -5.10
C ASP A 4 12.72 3.55 -6.31
N ALA A 5 13.79 2.75 -6.38
CA ALA A 5 13.99 1.78 -7.45
C ALA A 5 12.92 0.67 -7.44
N GLN A 6 12.57 0.14 -6.27
CA GLN A 6 11.49 -0.85 -6.16
C GLN A 6 10.14 -0.24 -6.51
N TRP A 7 9.91 1.02 -6.12
CA TRP A 7 8.70 1.74 -6.45
C TRP A 7 8.54 1.95 -7.95
N ALA A 8 9.61 2.38 -8.63
CA ALA A 8 9.59 2.63 -10.07
C ALA A 8 9.22 1.39 -10.90
N VAL A 9 9.54 0.19 -10.41
CA VAL A 9 9.12 -1.08 -11.05
C VAL A 9 7.67 -1.42 -10.72
N LEU A 10 7.24 -1.18 -9.48
CA LEU A 10 5.94 -1.63 -8.98
C LEU A 10 4.79 -0.71 -9.39
N GLU A 11 5.01 0.61 -9.37
CA GLU A 11 4.02 1.63 -9.70
C GLU A 11 3.27 1.39 -11.03
N PRO A 12 3.95 1.19 -12.18
CA PRO A 12 3.24 1.00 -13.45
C PRO A 12 2.39 -0.28 -13.46
N LEU A 13 2.82 -1.33 -12.74
CA LEU A 13 2.07 -2.58 -12.62
C LEU A 13 0.80 -2.39 -11.78
N VAL A 14 0.92 -1.63 -10.69
CA VAL A 14 -0.22 -1.32 -9.83
C VAL A 14 -1.23 -0.43 -10.56
N GLU A 15 -0.76 0.56 -11.32
CA GLU A 15 -1.65 1.42 -12.11
C GLU A 15 -2.33 0.65 -13.27
N ALA A 16 -1.64 -0.30 -13.90
CA ALA A 16 -2.23 -1.15 -14.94
C ALA A 16 -3.37 -2.03 -14.42
N CYS A 17 -3.26 -2.54 -13.20
CA CYS A 17 -4.27 -3.39 -12.57
C CYS A 17 -5.40 -2.60 -11.87
N ARG A 18 -5.23 -1.28 -11.68
CA ARG A 18 -6.21 -0.47 -10.95
C ARG A 18 -7.46 -0.22 -11.81
N PRO A 19 -8.67 -0.33 -11.22
CA PRO A 19 -9.89 0.16 -11.86
C PRO A 19 -9.81 1.68 -12.14
N LYS A 20 -9.94 2.08 -13.41
CA LYS A 20 -9.86 3.49 -13.87
C LYS A 20 -10.91 4.44 -13.26
N ALA A 21 -11.96 3.90 -12.63
CA ALA A 21 -13.08 4.66 -12.10
C ALA A 21 -12.88 5.20 -10.66
N LYS A 22 -11.73 4.95 -10.02
CA LYS A 22 -11.51 5.36 -8.61
C LYS A 22 -10.54 6.52 -8.51
N THR A 23 -10.85 7.46 -7.61
CA THR A 23 -9.94 8.54 -7.20
C THR A 23 -8.56 7.95 -6.86
N PRO A 24 -7.47 8.49 -7.43
CA PRO A 24 -6.13 8.05 -7.07
C PRO A 24 -5.96 8.11 -5.56
N PRO A 25 -5.56 7.02 -4.89
CA PRO A 25 -5.32 7.07 -3.47
C PRO A 25 -4.16 8.03 -3.23
N GLN A 26 -4.44 9.05 -2.43
CA GLN A 26 -3.39 9.88 -1.84
C GLN A 26 -2.42 8.94 -1.12
N ASP A 27 -1.18 8.94 -1.59
CA ASP A 27 -0.06 8.12 -1.11
C ASP A 27 -0.19 6.60 -1.36
N LEU A 28 -0.34 6.18 -2.62
CA LEU A 28 -0.32 4.77 -3.02
C LEU A 28 0.92 4.02 -2.53
N ARG A 29 2.11 4.60 -2.73
CA ARG A 29 3.39 4.02 -2.29
C ARG A 29 3.42 3.76 -0.79
N ARG A 30 2.87 4.70 0.00
CA ARG A 30 2.79 4.60 1.46
C ARG A 30 1.82 3.49 1.88
N THR A 31 0.67 3.40 1.20
CA THR A 31 -0.32 2.33 1.42
C THR A 31 0.29 0.95 1.12
N LEU A 32 1.00 0.80 0.00
CA LEU A 32 1.66 -0.47 -0.33
C LEU A 32 2.79 -0.79 0.65
N SER A 33 3.53 0.21 1.10
CA SER A 33 4.52 0.04 2.17
C SER A 33 3.90 -0.48 3.48
N ALA A 34 2.70 -0.03 3.85
CA ALA A 34 1.94 -0.54 4.99
C ALA A 34 1.54 -2.03 4.82
N ILE A 35 1.06 -2.41 3.63
CA ILE A 35 0.67 -3.80 3.32
C ILE A 35 1.90 -4.72 3.41
N LEU A 36 3.01 -4.32 2.79
CA LEU A 36 4.26 -5.08 2.80
C LEU A 36 4.82 -5.23 4.22
N TRP A 37 4.86 -4.15 5.00
CA TRP A 37 5.30 -4.20 6.40
C TRP A 37 4.45 -5.20 7.20
N ARG A 38 3.12 -5.17 7.05
CA ARG A 38 2.23 -6.09 7.75
C ARG A 38 2.54 -7.54 7.40
N HIS A 39 2.81 -7.82 6.13
CA HIS A 39 3.13 -9.18 5.67
C HIS A 39 4.49 -9.65 6.20
N GLN A 40 5.51 -8.80 6.15
CA GLN A 40 6.86 -9.09 6.66
C GLN A 40 6.89 -9.38 8.16
N ASN A 41 6.03 -8.72 8.94
CA ASN A 41 6.00 -8.84 10.40
C ASN A 41 4.94 -9.84 10.91
N GLY A 42 4.14 -10.44 10.03
CA GLY A 42 3.01 -11.31 10.44
C GLY A 42 1.97 -10.59 11.30
N ALA A 43 1.89 -9.26 11.21
CA ALA A 43 1.18 -8.43 12.17
C ALA A 43 -0.34 -8.33 11.90
N LYS A 44 -1.12 -7.93 12.90
CA LYS A 44 -2.51 -7.52 12.72
C LYS A 44 -2.56 -6.16 12.01
N TRP A 45 -3.63 -5.88 11.24
CA TRP A 45 -3.79 -4.59 10.55
C TRP A 45 -3.63 -3.37 11.48
N ARG A 46 -4.21 -3.42 12.68
CA ARG A 46 -4.15 -2.33 13.67
C ARG A 46 -2.74 -2.06 14.21
N ALA A 47 -1.78 -2.96 14.00
CA ALA A 47 -0.40 -2.81 14.43
C ALA A 47 0.48 -2.09 13.39
N ILE A 48 -0.06 -1.77 12.21
CA ILE A 48 0.67 -0.99 11.20
C ILE A 48 1.08 0.36 11.82
N PRO A 49 2.37 0.73 11.73
CA PRO A 49 2.85 2.00 12.25
C PRO A 49 2.16 3.20 11.60
N ARG A 50 1.88 4.25 12.38
CA ARG A 50 1.12 5.43 11.93
C ARG A 50 1.86 6.21 10.83
N GLU A 51 3.19 6.13 10.81
CA GLU A 51 4.03 6.69 9.75
C GLU A 51 3.78 6.02 8.40
N LEU A 52 3.23 4.81 8.34
CA LEU A 52 2.79 4.16 7.10
C LEU A 52 1.35 4.54 6.71
N GLY A 53 0.75 5.50 7.41
CA GLY A 53 -0.58 6.02 7.15
C GLY A 53 -1.69 5.21 7.84
N PRO A 54 -2.97 5.51 7.52
CA PRO A 54 -4.10 4.85 8.16
C PRO A 54 -4.16 3.36 7.80
N TRP A 55 -4.04 2.48 8.79
CA TRP A 55 -4.11 1.03 8.58
C TRP A 55 -5.41 0.59 7.86
N LEU A 56 -6.52 1.30 8.09
CA LEU A 56 -7.81 1.01 7.46
C LEU A 56 -7.73 1.15 5.94
N ARG A 57 -6.98 2.13 5.43
CA ARG A 57 -6.78 2.35 3.99
C ARG A 57 -6.01 1.17 3.37
N ALA A 58 -4.94 0.72 4.04
CA ALA A 58 -4.17 -0.45 3.63
C ALA A 58 -5.03 -1.71 3.60
N ALA A 59 -5.81 -1.96 4.66
CA ALA A 59 -6.71 -3.10 4.74
C ALA A 59 -7.80 -3.05 3.64
N GLN A 60 -8.42 -1.89 3.42
CA GLN A 60 -9.45 -1.71 2.39
C GLN A 60 -8.94 -1.93 0.97
N ILE A 61 -7.68 -1.56 0.68
CA ILE A 61 -7.06 -1.78 -0.63
C ILE A 61 -6.64 -3.24 -0.81
N PHE A 62 -6.20 -3.92 0.27
CA PHE A 62 -5.76 -5.31 0.18
C PHE A 62 -6.92 -6.33 0.10
N ILE A 63 -8.03 -6.06 0.80
CA ILE A 63 -9.17 -7.00 0.91
C ILE A 63 -10.12 -6.90 -0.29
N ARG A 64 -10.10 -5.78 -1.01
CA ARG A 64 -10.97 -5.54 -2.17
C ARG A 64 -10.28 -5.90 -3.47
#